data_AF-A0A1H9TQS8-F1
#
_entry.id   AF-A0A1H9TQS8-F1
#
_cell.length_a   1.000
_cell.length_b   1.000
_cell.length_c   1.000
_cell.angle_alpha   90.00
_cell.angle_beta   90.00
_cell.angle_gamma   90.00
#
_symmetry.space_group_name_H-M   'P 1'
#
loop_
_entity.id
_entity.type
_entity.pdbx_description
1 polymer ?
#
loop_
_entity_poly.entity_id
_entity_poly.type
_entity_poly.pdbx_seq_one_letter_code
_entity_poly.pdbx_strand_id
1 'polypeptide(L)'
;MSLARLRTRGVTAAVLIALAATTLAAADAGAADRAAAAPQTRQIASSVLGTDYKVTLTALRSADDEYAASVRLQVYTQANGAWKESDRVTVGDVDGWFWYPLTGKGAVCQFSTAGTEPAPIAVSLLLTPSLGCSEPTHLVLRQGRVYAA
;
A
#
# COMPACT_ATOMS: atom_id res chain seq x y z
N MET A 1 -9.99 -37.97 -50.88
CA MET A 1 -10.52 -39.29 -50.45
C MET A 1 -9.53 -40.37 -50.88
N SER A 2 -9.45 -41.47 -50.11
CA SER A 2 -8.56 -42.64 -50.25
C SER A 2 -7.19 -42.47 -49.55
N LEU A 3 -6.96 -43.00 -48.33
CA LEU A 3 -6.78 -44.41 -47.92
C LEU A 3 -5.69 -45.12 -48.75
N ALA A 4 -4.72 -45.87 -48.22
CA ALA A 4 -4.24 -46.19 -46.89
C ALA A 4 -3.04 -47.14 -47.07
N ARG A 5 -2.17 -47.26 -46.05
CA ARG A 5 -1.42 -48.48 -45.65
C ARG A 5 -0.22 -48.89 -46.54
N LEU A 6 0.89 -49.52 -46.10
CA LEU A 6 1.24 -50.28 -44.88
C LEU A 6 2.78 -50.57 -44.85
N ARG A 7 3.33 -50.67 -43.62
CA ARG A 7 4.39 -51.59 -43.11
C ARG A 7 5.78 -51.71 -43.78
N THR A 8 6.82 -51.63 -42.93
CA THR A 8 7.76 -52.74 -42.58
C THR A 8 8.64 -52.31 -41.38
N ARG A 9 8.63 -53.04 -40.25
CA ARG A 9 9.71 -53.94 -39.70
C ARG A 9 11.09 -53.25 -39.67
N GLY A 10 11.84 -53.10 -38.59
CA GLY A 10 11.98 -53.80 -37.31
C GLY A 10 13.49 -53.70 -36.93
N VAL A 11 13.85 -54.23 -35.76
CA VAL A 11 15.23 -54.53 -35.27
C VAL A 11 15.77 -53.62 -34.15
N THR A 12 16.27 -54.36 -33.17
CA THR A 12 16.80 -54.18 -31.83
C THR A 12 18.15 -53.46 -31.71
N ALA A 13 18.40 -52.95 -30.50
CA ALA A 13 19.55 -53.28 -29.61
C ALA A 13 20.31 -52.07 -29.06
N ALA A 14 20.67 -52.23 -27.78
CA ALA A 14 21.26 -51.27 -26.87
C ALA A 14 22.70 -50.87 -27.22
N VAL A 15 23.09 -49.65 -26.82
CA VAL A 15 24.50 -49.28 -26.55
C VAL A 15 24.55 -48.36 -25.32
N LEU A 16 25.23 -48.84 -24.28
CA LEU A 16 25.73 -48.09 -23.13
C LEU A 16 27.10 -47.51 -23.50
N ILE A 17 27.33 -46.19 -23.40
CA ILE A 17 28.65 -45.61 -23.04
C ILE A 17 28.41 -44.27 -22.31
N ALA A 18 28.94 -44.19 -21.09
CA ALA A 18 28.99 -42.98 -20.27
C ALA A 18 30.11 -42.04 -20.74
N LEU A 19 29.87 -40.72 -20.73
CA LEU A 19 30.93 -39.71 -20.62
C LEU A 19 30.49 -38.58 -19.69
N ALA A 20 31.33 -38.35 -18.68
CA ALA A 20 31.23 -37.29 -17.71
C ALA A 20 31.31 -35.91 -18.38
N ALA A 21 30.40 -35.02 -18.00
CA ALA A 21 30.56 -33.58 -18.20
C ALA A 21 30.44 -32.91 -16.83
N THR A 22 31.60 -32.58 -16.27
CA THR A 22 31.73 -31.65 -15.15
C THR A 22 31.28 -30.27 -15.60
N THR A 23 30.04 -29.89 -15.30
CA THR A 23 29.63 -28.49 -15.37
C THR A 23 29.66 -27.90 -13.97
N LEU A 24 30.46 -26.83 -13.86
CA LEU A 24 30.69 -26.03 -12.67
C LEU A 24 29.37 -25.73 -11.95
N ALA A 25 29.31 -26.08 -10.67
CA ALA A 25 28.35 -25.50 -9.75
C ALA A 25 28.65 -24.00 -9.66
N ALA A 26 27.87 -23.19 -10.37
CA ALA A 26 27.75 -21.78 -10.03
C ALA A 26 27.15 -21.74 -8.62
N ALA A 27 27.96 -21.32 -7.66
CA ALA A 27 27.47 -20.91 -6.36
C ALA A 27 26.52 -19.73 -6.62
N ASP A 28 25.22 -20.01 -6.65
CA ASP A 28 24.22 -18.97 -6.51
C ASP A 28 24.42 -18.41 -5.10
N ALA A 29 25.17 -17.31 -5.04
CA ALA A 29 25.36 -16.54 -3.84
C ALA A 29 23.98 -16.12 -3.39
N GLY A 30 23.48 -16.78 -2.33
CA GLY A 30 22.13 -16.63 -1.83
C GLY A 30 21.72 -15.17 -1.80
N ALA A 31 20.94 -14.77 -2.80
CA ALA A 31 20.03 -13.66 -2.65
C ALA A 31 19.03 -14.15 -1.60
N ALA A 32 19.31 -13.81 -0.34
CA ALA A 32 18.28 -13.90 0.68
C ALA A 32 17.11 -13.08 0.14
N ASP A 33 16.05 -13.76 -0.28
CA ASP A 33 14.74 -13.18 -0.46
C ASP A 33 14.40 -12.55 0.89
N ARG A 34 14.71 -11.26 1.04
CA ARG A 34 14.02 -10.44 2.03
C ARG A 34 12.60 -10.41 1.53
N ALA A 35 11.81 -11.40 1.95
CA ALA A 35 10.38 -11.41 1.74
C ALA A 35 9.88 -10.07 2.29
N ALA A 36 9.55 -9.14 1.39
CA ALA A 36 9.06 -7.84 1.77
C ALA A 36 7.85 -8.06 2.68
N ALA A 37 7.88 -7.48 3.88
CA ALA A 37 6.78 -7.62 4.82
C ALA A 37 5.49 -7.15 4.14
N ALA A 38 4.40 -7.89 4.31
CA ALA A 38 3.12 -7.50 3.71
C ALA A 38 2.75 -6.06 4.15
N PRO A 39 2.29 -5.19 3.24
CA PRO A 39 1.97 -3.81 3.57
C PRO A 39 0.99 -3.74 4.74
N GLN A 40 1.40 -3.13 5.85
CA GLN A 40 0.53 -2.93 6.99
C GLN A 40 -0.16 -1.58 6.87
N THR A 41 -1.48 -1.56 7.05
CA THR A 41 -2.27 -0.34 7.03
C THR A 41 -3.20 -0.28 8.23
N ARG A 42 -3.47 0.93 8.71
CA ARG A 42 -4.40 1.16 9.82
C ARG A 42 -5.16 2.46 9.63
N GLN A 43 -6.49 2.39 9.68
CA GLN A 43 -7.29 3.60 9.80
C GLN A 43 -7.06 4.22 11.18
N ILE A 44 -6.66 5.49 11.21
CA ILE A 44 -6.34 6.23 12.46
C ILE A 44 -7.42 7.25 12.80
N ALA A 45 -8.14 7.78 11.81
CA ALA A 45 -9.33 8.60 12.03
C ALA A 45 -10.29 8.52 10.84
N SER A 46 -11.57 8.84 11.07
CA SER A 46 -12.55 9.04 10.00
C SER A 46 -13.60 10.05 10.46
N SER A 47 -14.08 10.86 9.53
CA SER A 47 -15.14 11.84 9.73
C SER A 47 -16.06 11.86 8.52
N VAL A 48 -17.33 12.22 8.72
CA VAL A 48 -18.32 12.43 7.66
C VAL A 48 -18.70 13.91 7.67
N LEU A 49 -18.62 14.55 6.50
CA LEU A 49 -18.99 15.94 6.31
C LEU A 49 -20.37 15.99 5.67
N GLY A 50 -21.36 16.46 6.44
CA GLY A 50 -22.75 16.44 6.02
C GLY A 50 -23.19 15.02 5.62
N THR A 51 -23.75 14.88 4.42
CA THR A 51 -24.17 13.58 3.85
C THR A 51 -23.30 13.10 2.68
N ASP A 52 -22.43 13.96 2.17
CA ASP A 52 -21.90 13.81 0.82
C ASP A 52 -20.48 13.26 0.81
N TYR A 53 -19.71 13.55 1.87
CA TYR A 53 -18.31 13.17 1.95
C TYR A 53 -17.98 12.41 3.24
N LYS A 54 -17.11 11.41 3.09
CA LYS A 54 -16.39 10.80 4.20
C LYS A 54 -14.90 11.03 3.98
N VAL A 55 -14.20 11.49 5.00
CA VAL A 55 -12.75 11.67 4.99
C VAL A 55 -12.13 10.72 6.00
N THR A 56 -11.13 9.98 5.56
CA THR A 56 -10.45 8.97 6.37
C THR A 56 -8.95 9.24 6.37
N LEU A 57 -8.31 9.11 7.53
CA LEU A 57 -6.86 9.07 7.67
C LEU A 57 -6.41 7.63 7.84
N THR A 58 -5.47 7.20 7.00
CA THR A 58 -4.89 5.86 7.02
C THR A 58 -3.39 5.96 7.19
N ALA A 59 -2.84 5.28 8.20
CA ALA A 59 -1.41 5.03 8.33
C ALA A 59 -1.02 3.85 7.45
N LEU A 60 0.11 3.96 6.75
CA LEU A 60 0.71 2.90 5.95
C LEU A 60 2.14 2.70 6.45
N ARG A 61 2.49 1.50 6.88
CA ARG A 61 3.87 1.17 7.27
C ARG A 61 4.73 1.13 6.01
N SER A 62 5.95 1.67 6.09
CA SER A 62 6.90 1.57 4.98
C SER A 62 7.25 0.10 4.71
N ALA A 63 7.52 -0.20 3.44
CA ALA A 63 8.00 -1.51 3.02
C ALA A 63 9.51 -1.68 3.29
N ASP A 64 10.23 -0.56 3.38
CA ASP A 64 11.70 -0.51 3.47
C ASP A 64 12.20 -0.21 4.90
N ASP A 65 11.41 0.54 5.68
CA ASP A 65 11.70 0.83 7.09
C ASP A 65 10.51 0.46 7.99
N GLU A 66 10.73 -0.54 8.84
CA GLU A 66 9.69 -1.08 9.70
C GLU A 66 9.22 -0.09 10.79
N TYR A 67 9.98 0.96 11.07
CA TYR A 67 9.61 2.01 12.02
C TYR A 67 8.95 3.21 11.35
N ALA A 68 9.09 3.33 10.03
CA ALA A 68 8.55 4.45 9.26
C ALA A 68 7.13 4.19 8.78
N ALA A 69 6.40 5.28 8.57
CA ALA A 69 5.04 5.27 8.07
C ALA A 69 4.73 6.52 7.25
N SER A 70 3.85 6.32 6.29
CA SER A 70 3.19 7.37 5.54
C SER A 70 1.75 7.55 6.04
N VAL A 71 1.22 8.78 5.98
CA VAL A 71 -0.18 9.05 6.28
C VAL A 71 -0.89 9.45 5.01
N ARG A 72 -2.02 8.79 4.75
CA ARG A 72 -2.89 9.10 3.64
C ARG A 72 -4.20 9.68 4.14
N LEU A 73 -4.62 10.76 3.52
CA LEU A 73 -5.99 11.27 3.62
C LEU A 73 -6.74 10.82 2.37
N GLN A 74 -7.85 10.10 2.58
CA GLN A 74 -8.75 9.66 1.51
C GLN A 74 -10.10 10.34 1.67
N VAL A 75 -10.65 10.80 0.55
CA VAL A 75 -12.01 11.33 0.46
C VAL A 75 -12.87 10.34 -0.29
N TYR A 76 -14.07 10.12 0.22
CA TYR A 76 -15.08 9.27 -0.38
C TYR A 76 -16.36 10.06 -0.61
N THR A 77 -17.02 9.83 -1.74
CA THR A 77 -18.37 10.31 -2.03
C THR A 77 -19.38 9.17 -2.01
N GLN A 78 -20.64 9.48 -1.73
CA GLN A 78 -21.75 8.55 -1.89
C GLN A 78 -22.05 8.35 -3.38
N ALA A 79 -21.94 7.12 -3.88
CA ALA A 79 -22.38 6.74 -5.22
C ALA A 79 -23.02 5.34 -5.17
N ASN A 80 -24.25 5.24 -5.66
CA ASN A 80 -25.03 4.00 -5.68
C ASN A 80 -25.17 3.36 -4.27
N GLY A 81 -25.38 4.17 -3.23
CA GLY A 81 -25.54 3.71 -1.85
C GLY A 81 -24.25 3.23 -1.17
N ALA A 82 -23.09 3.44 -1.81
CA ALA A 82 -21.79 3.06 -1.27
C ALA A 82 -20.81 4.23 -1.29
N TRP A 83 -19.90 4.25 -0.31
CA TRP A 83 -18.77 5.16 -0.32
C TRP A 83 -17.77 4.75 -1.42
N LYS A 84 -17.49 5.65 -2.35
CA LYS A 84 -16.50 5.48 -3.42
C LYS A 84 -15.42 6.53 -3.24
N GLU A 85 -14.16 6.12 -3.31
CA GLU A 85 -13.04 7.05 -3.18
C GLU A 85 -13.07 8.06 -4.33
N SER A 86 -13.09 9.34 -4.00
CA SER A 86 -13.10 10.44 -4.98
C SER A 86 -11.72 11.06 -5.15
N ASP A 87 -10.95 11.15 -4.06
CA ASP A 87 -9.63 11.75 -4.06
C ASP A 87 -8.79 11.33 -2.86
N ARG A 88 -7.49 11.64 -2.90
CA ARG A 88 -6.51 11.06 -2.02
C ARG A 88 -5.17 11.78 -2.06
N VAL A 89 -4.66 12.15 -0.89
CA VAL A 89 -3.39 12.87 -0.74
C VAL A 89 -2.56 12.31 0.42
N THR A 90 -1.26 12.58 0.41
CA THR A 90 -0.37 12.30 1.55
C THR A 90 -0.42 13.48 2.53
N VAL A 91 -0.40 13.18 3.84
CA VAL A 91 -0.28 14.19 4.90
C VAL A 91 1.14 14.14 5.44
N GLY A 92 1.85 15.27 5.34
CA GLY A 92 3.28 15.34 5.63
C GLY A 92 4.12 14.58 4.60
N ASP A 93 5.30 14.15 5.02
CA ASP A 93 6.25 13.45 4.15
C ASP A 93 5.93 11.95 4.05
N VAL A 94 6.28 11.36 2.89
CA VAL A 94 6.30 9.91 2.71
C VAL A 94 7.34 9.33 3.66
N ASP A 95 6.93 8.33 4.44
CA ASP A 95 7.74 7.66 5.45
C ASP A 95 8.32 8.62 6.52
N GLY A 96 7.71 9.80 6.67
CA GLY A 96 8.11 10.81 7.66
C GLY A 96 7.53 10.60 9.06
N TRP A 97 6.68 9.59 9.26
CA TRP A 97 6.02 9.32 10.54
C TRP A 97 6.56 8.05 11.21
N PHE A 98 6.46 7.99 12.54
CA PHE A 98 6.78 6.77 13.29
C PHE A 98 5.55 5.86 13.39
N TRP A 99 5.65 4.63 12.86
CA TRP A 99 4.55 3.66 12.79
C TRP A 99 3.89 3.39 14.14
N TYR A 100 4.67 3.18 15.20
CA TYR A 100 4.13 2.80 16.51
C TYR A 100 3.39 3.94 17.23
N PRO A 101 3.92 5.17 17.33
CA PRO A 101 3.14 6.31 17.79
C PRO A 101 1.87 6.54 16.95
N LEU A 102 1.98 6.50 15.62
CA LEU A 102 0.89 6.80 14.69
C LEU A 102 -0.26 5.78 14.74
N THR A 103 0.03 4.54 15.12
CA THR A 103 -0.98 3.48 15.27
C THR A 103 -1.43 3.25 16.71
N GLY A 104 -0.86 4.00 17.66
CA GLY A 104 -1.18 3.95 19.08
C GLY A 104 -2.46 4.71 19.45
N LYS A 105 -2.79 4.68 20.75
CA LYS A 105 -3.86 5.53 21.29
C LYS A 105 -3.38 6.98 21.35
N GLY A 106 -4.26 7.92 20.97
CA GLY A 106 -3.91 9.35 20.96
C GLY A 106 -3.02 9.78 19.79
N ALA A 107 -2.88 8.94 18.76
CA ALA A 107 -2.08 9.24 17.57
C ALA A 107 -2.56 10.49 16.80
N VAL A 108 -3.86 10.79 16.87
CA VAL A 108 -4.47 11.93 16.18
C VAL A 108 -4.76 13.01 17.22
N CYS A 109 -3.94 14.05 17.21
CA CYS A 109 -4.09 15.20 18.10
C CYS A 109 -5.19 16.15 17.61
N GLN A 110 -5.26 16.34 16.30
CA GLN A 110 -6.30 17.11 15.65
C GLN A 110 -6.72 16.43 14.36
N PHE A 111 -8.02 16.25 14.20
CA PHE A 111 -8.64 15.95 12.91
C PHE A 111 -9.99 16.65 12.87
N SER A 112 -10.03 17.80 12.21
CA SER A 112 -11.21 18.64 12.14
C SER A 112 -11.56 18.98 10.71
N THR A 113 -12.86 19.15 10.45
CA THR A 113 -13.37 19.58 9.16
C THR A 113 -14.65 20.39 9.32
N ALA A 114 -14.91 21.34 8.41
CA ALA A 114 -16.16 22.11 8.41
C ALA A 114 -17.31 21.33 7.74
N GLY A 115 -18.55 21.62 8.14
CA GLY A 115 -19.75 20.98 7.59
C GLY A 115 -20.23 21.53 6.24
N THR A 116 -19.56 22.54 5.68
CA THR A 116 -19.93 23.21 4.43
C THR A 116 -18.74 23.37 3.52
N GLU A 117 -18.97 23.35 2.20
CA GLU A 117 -17.92 23.62 1.22
C GLU A 117 -17.65 25.11 1.00
N PRO A 118 -16.38 25.51 0.78
CA PRO A 118 -15.17 24.69 0.89
C PRO A 118 -14.90 24.27 2.33
N ALA A 119 -14.58 23.00 2.54
CA ALA A 119 -14.41 22.43 3.87
C ALA A 119 -12.93 22.40 4.26
N PRO A 120 -12.44 23.36 5.09
CA PRO A 120 -11.09 23.28 5.63
C PRO A 120 -10.93 21.98 6.42
N ILE A 121 -9.76 21.38 6.31
CA ILE A 121 -9.33 20.20 7.04
C ILE A 121 -8.03 20.56 7.75
N ALA A 122 -7.95 20.24 9.04
CA ALA A 122 -6.71 20.35 9.81
C ALA A 122 -6.36 18.99 10.38
N VAL A 123 -5.09 18.58 10.19
CA VAL A 123 -4.55 17.32 10.67
C VAL A 123 -3.30 17.60 11.50
N SER A 124 -3.30 17.20 12.76
CA SER A 124 -2.10 17.17 13.61
C SER A 124 -2.00 15.78 14.24
N LEU A 125 -0.80 15.21 14.20
CA LEU A 125 -0.55 13.82 14.60
C LEU A 125 0.56 13.78 15.64
N LEU A 126 0.53 12.78 16.51
CA LEU A 126 1.56 12.55 17.51
C LEU A 126 2.87 12.15 16.81
N LEU A 127 3.93 12.95 16.98
CA LEU A 127 5.26 12.65 16.48
C LEU A 127 5.87 11.52 17.31
N THR A 128 6.05 11.79 18.60
CA THR A 128 6.45 10.85 19.64
C THR A 128 5.84 11.29 20.98
N PRO A 129 5.73 10.41 21.99
CA PRO A 129 5.20 10.80 23.30
C PRO A 129 5.95 11.95 23.98
N SER A 130 7.26 12.12 23.70
CA SER A 130 8.08 13.17 24.30
C SER A 130 8.07 14.49 23.51
N LEU A 131 7.90 14.44 22.18
CA LEU A 131 7.82 15.64 21.34
C LEU A 131 6.40 16.20 21.27
N GLY A 132 5.38 15.37 21.48
CA GLY A 132 4.00 15.75 21.35
C GLY A 132 3.53 15.78 19.90
N CYS A 133 2.61 16.70 19.62
CA CYS A 133 1.89 16.77 18.35
C CYS A 133 2.67 17.57 17.30
N SER A 134 2.52 17.21 16.03
CA SER A 134 3.02 17.97 14.91
C SER A 134 2.32 19.33 14.80
N GLU A 135 2.94 20.28 14.11
CA GLU A 135 2.20 21.42 13.58
C GLU A 135 1.05 20.92 12.67
N PRO A 136 -0.11 21.59 12.68
CA PRO A 136 -1.23 21.18 11.85
C PRO A 136 -0.91 21.33 10.35
N THR A 137 -1.14 20.26 9.59
CA THR A 137 -1.23 20.33 8.14
C THR A 137 -2.62 20.83 7.77
N HIS A 138 -2.70 21.92 7.03
CA HIS A 138 -3.95 22.51 6.56
C HIS A 138 -4.22 22.12 5.11
N LEU A 139 -5.42 21.62 4.88
CA LEU A 139 -5.92 21.20 3.57
C LEU A 139 -7.33 21.78 3.38
N VAL A 140 -7.82 21.78 2.16
CA VAL A 140 -9.21 22.16 1.83
C VAL A 140 -9.83 21.10 0.95
N LEU A 141 -11.00 20.61 1.35
CA LEU A 141 -11.84 19.79 0.50
C LEU A 141 -12.81 20.68 -0.28
N ARG A 142 -12.81 20.53 -1.60
CA ARG A 142 -13.72 21.19 -2.54
C ARG A 142 -14.11 20.20 -3.63
N GLN A 143 -15.41 20.02 -3.85
CA GLN A 143 -15.97 19.18 -4.92
C GLN A 143 -15.38 17.75 -4.91
N GLY A 144 -15.28 17.15 -3.73
CA GLY A 144 -14.75 15.80 -3.57
C GLY A 144 -13.22 15.66 -3.73
N ARG A 145 -12.49 16.77 -3.93
CA ARG A 145 -11.03 16.82 -4.10
C ARG A 145 -10.34 17.63 -3.01
N VAL A 146 -9.10 17.25 -2.71
CA VAL A 146 -8.29 17.83 -1.65
C VAL A 146 -7.20 18.71 -2.24
N TYR A 147 -7.02 19.87 -1.64
CA TYR A 147 -6.02 20.86 -2.01
C TYR A 147 -5.22 21.26 -0.78
N ALA A 148 -3.97 21.69 -0.99
CA ALA A 148 -3.27 22.45 0.04
C ALA A 148 -4.04 23.74 0.33
N ALA A 149 -4.16 24.10 1.61
CA ALA A 149 -4.81 25.33 2.04
C ALA A 149 -3.93 26.56 1.82
#